data_AF-A0A450WFY3-F1
#
_entry.id   AF-A0A450WFY3-F1
#
_cell.length_a   1.000
_cell.length_b   1.000
_cell.length_c   1.000
_cell.angle_alpha   90.00
_cell.angle_beta   90.00
_cell.angle_gamma   90.00
#
_symmetry.space_group_name_H-M   'P 1'
#
loop_
_entity.id
_entity.type
_entity.pdbx_description
1 polymer ?
#
loop_
_entity_poly.entity_id
_entity_poly.type
_entity_poly.pdbx_seq_one_letter_code
_entity_poly.pdbx_strand_id
1 'polypeptide(L)' 'MKSINSLDEPDSIKDLSEIPRKKILREEILTGIPKSDLLEVVADFRSENAQVSTKQGPDGNWTLTAIFEN' A
#
# COMPACT_ATOMS: atom_id res chain seq x y z
N MET A 1 16.13 -52.00 13.13
CA MET A 1 15.66 -50.60 13.10
C MET A 1 15.56 -50.16 11.65
N LYS A 2 14.34 -49.85 11.17
CA LYS A 2 14.05 -48.73 10.25
C LYS A 2 12.57 -48.79 9.90
N SER A 3 11.81 -47.87 10.47
CA SER A 3 10.42 -47.62 10.16
C SER A 3 10.33 -47.04 8.75
N ILE A 4 9.55 -47.66 7.87
CA ILE A 4 9.12 -47.06 6.60
C ILE A 4 7.63 -46.72 6.70
N ASN A 5 7.32 -45.77 7.57
CA ASN A 5 6.05 -45.04 7.49
C ASN A 5 6.37 -43.67 6.92
N SER A 6 6.42 -43.55 5.59
CA SER A 6 6.21 -42.27 4.92
C SER A 6 4.72 -42.16 4.64
N LEU A 7 4.03 -41.84 5.73
CA LEU A 7 2.64 -41.41 5.81
C LEU A 7 2.51 -40.10 5.01
N ASP A 8 1.52 -40.05 4.12
CA ASP A 8 0.92 -38.86 3.50
C ASP A 8 1.88 -37.69 3.25
N GLU A 9 2.30 -37.50 2.00
CA GLU A 9 2.58 -36.13 1.55
C GLU A 9 1.24 -35.38 1.61
N PRO A 10 1.01 -34.41 2.53
CA PRO A 10 -0.10 -33.51 2.32
C PRO A 10 0.23 -32.68 1.08
N ASP A 11 -0.44 -33.03 0.00
CA ASP A 11 -0.76 -32.20 -1.16
C ASP A 11 -1.41 -30.90 -0.66
N SER A 12 -0.62 -29.99 -0.08
CA SER A 12 -1.08 -28.71 0.48
C SER A 12 0.10 -27.87 1.00
N ILE A 13 0.88 -27.30 0.09
CA ILE A 13 1.04 -25.83 0.06
C ILE A 13 1.07 -25.45 -1.42
N LYS A 14 -0.12 -25.47 -2.04
CA LYS A 14 -0.38 -24.70 -3.25
C LYS A 14 -0.02 -23.27 -2.90
N ASP A 15 1.04 -22.78 -3.53
CA ASP A 15 1.64 -21.46 -3.37
C ASP A 15 0.56 -20.38 -3.14
N LEU A 16 0.28 -20.08 -1.88
CA LEU A 16 -0.65 -19.03 -1.45
C LEU A 16 0.08 -17.68 -1.36
N SER A 17 1.18 -17.53 -2.10
CA SER A 17 1.98 -16.29 -2.15
C SER A 17 1.53 -15.31 -3.22
N GLU A 18 0.58 -15.67 -4.09
CA GLU A 18 -0.02 -14.77 -5.09
C GLU A 18 -1.22 -13.98 -4.56
N ILE A 19 -1.21 -13.59 -3.27
CA ILE A 19 -1.84 -12.31 -2.96
C ILE A 19 -0.98 -11.28 -3.70
N PRO A 20 -1.49 -10.54 -4.71
CA PRO A 20 -0.73 -9.43 -5.24
C PRO A 20 -0.60 -8.44 -4.07
N ARG A 21 0.50 -8.55 -3.32
CA ARG A 21 0.95 -7.50 -2.44
C ARG A 21 1.28 -6.39 -3.42
N LYS A 22 0.28 -5.55 -3.69
CA LYS A 22 0.45 -4.33 -4.46
C LYS A 22 1.77 -3.74 -4.02
N LYS A 23 2.75 -3.77 -4.91
CA LYS A 23 4.13 -3.53 -4.51
C LYS A 23 4.20 -2.02 -4.38
N ILE A 24 4.06 -1.52 -3.15
CA ILE A 24 4.22 -0.10 -2.87
C ILE A 24 5.62 0.27 -3.39
N LEU A 25 5.66 0.98 -4.50
CA LEU A 25 6.88 1.44 -5.13
C LEU A 25 7.47 2.58 -4.32
N ARG A 26 6.61 3.53 -3.95
CA ARG A 26 6.98 4.80 -3.31
C ARG A 26 5.84 5.27 -2.42
N GLU A 27 6.20 5.89 -1.31
CA GLU A 27 5.29 6.62 -0.44
C GLU A 27 5.81 8.05 -0.31
N GLU A 28 4.94 9.03 -0.53
CA GLU A 28 5.20 10.44 -0.30
C GLU A 28 4.24 10.99 0.74
N ILE A 29 4.80 11.73 1.70
CA ILE A 29 4.02 12.37 2.76
C ILE A 29 4.30 13.86 2.70
N LEU A 30 3.25 14.64 2.45
CA LEU A 30 3.29 16.09 2.46
C LEU A 30 2.45 16.60 3.63
N THR A 31 3.03 17.46 4.46
CA THR A 31 2.35 18.07 5.61
C THR A 31 2.25 19.57 5.41
N GLY A 32 1.29 20.21 6.08
CA GLY A 32 1.15 21.65 6.02
C GLY A 32 0.46 22.17 4.75
N ILE A 33 -0.25 21.32 4.01
CA ILE A 33 -0.92 21.71 2.78
C ILE A 33 -2.16 22.56 3.12
N PRO A 34 -2.25 23.82 2.67
CA PRO A 34 -3.46 24.60 2.83
C PRO A 34 -4.58 24.02 1.96
N LYS A 35 -5.84 24.25 2.36
CA LYS A 35 -7.02 23.70 1.65
C LYS A 35 -7.07 24.11 0.16
N SER A 36 -6.57 25.30 -0.17
CA SER A 36 -6.53 25.81 -1.55
C SER A 36 -5.67 24.94 -2.46
N ASP A 37 -4.50 24.53 -1.98
CA ASP A 37 -3.52 23.73 -2.73
C ASP A 37 -3.82 22.23 -2.66
N LEU A 38 -4.55 21.76 -1.64
CA LEU A 38 -4.85 20.32 -1.45
C LEU A 38 -5.44 19.66 -2.70
N LEU A 39 -6.38 20.31 -3.37
CA LEU A 39 -7.05 19.74 -4.55
C LEU A 39 -6.09 19.56 -5.72
N GLU A 40 -5.20 20.53 -5.95
CA GLU A 40 -4.19 20.47 -7.01
C GLU A 40 -3.18 19.36 -6.73
N VAL A 41 -2.62 19.33 -5.51
CA VAL A 41 -1.65 18.32 -5.09
C VAL A 41 -2.24 16.90 -5.17
N VAL A 42 -3.49 16.69 -4.71
CA VAL A 42 -4.18 15.40 -4.84
C VAL A 42 -4.33 15.01 -6.32
N ALA A 43 -4.65 15.96 -7.20
CA ALA A 43 -4.86 15.67 -8.62
C ALA A 43 -3.57 15.22 -9.29
N ASP A 44 -2.42 15.85 -9.01
CA ASP A 44 -1.10 15.43 -9.49
C ASP A 44 -0.81 13.98 -9.11
N PHE A 45 -0.87 13.65 -7.81
CA PHE A 45 -0.60 12.29 -7.34
C PHE A 45 -1.57 11.25 -7.92
N ARG A 46 -2.86 11.57 -8.02
CA ARG A 46 -3.84 10.65 -8.65
C ARG A 46 -3.58 10.46 -10.14
N SER A 47 -3.08 11.49 -10.83
CA SER A 47 -2.69 11.39 -12.24
C SER A 47 -1.48 10.47 -12.46
N GLU A 48 -0.63 10.35 -11.45
CA GLU A 48 0.51 9.41 -11.44
C GLU A 48 0.14 8.01 -10.92
N ASN A 49 -1.16 7.68 -10.88
CA ASN A 49 -1.68 6.42 -10.32
C ASN A 49 -1.37 6.21 -8.83
N ALA A 50 -1.09 7.27 -8.06
CA ALA A 50 -0.92 7.15 -6.62
C ALA A 50 -2.27 7.06 -5.91
N GLN A 51 -2.33 6.20 -4.90
CA GLN A 51 -3.39 6.17 -3.91
C GLN A 51 -3.15 7.30 -2.90
N VAL A 52 -4.03 8.30 -2.92
CA VAL A 52 -3.91 9.49 -2.08
C VAL A 52 -4.85 9.40 -0.88
N SER A 53 -4.33 9.67 0.31
CA SER A 53 -5.06 9.79 1.56
C SER A 53 -4.79 11.16 2.18
N THR A 54 -5.84 11.89 2.56
CA THR A 54 -5.71 13.23 3.12
C THR A 54 -6.28 13.27 4.52
N LYS A 55 -5.55 13.86 5.47
CA LYS A 55 -5.96 14.02 6.86
C LYS A 55 -5.80 15.48 7.27
N GLN A 56 -6.86 16.08 7.78
CA GLN A 56 -6.79 17.43 8.33
C GLN A 56 -6.16 17.40 9.74
N GLY A 57 -5.14 18.23 9.95
CA GLY A 57 -4.53 18.45 11.25
C GLY A 57 -5.31 19.46 12.10
N PRO A 58 -5.04 19.53 13.42
CA PRO A 58 -5.67 20.49 14.32
C PRO A 58 -5.34 21.95 13.96
N ASP A 59 -4.23 22.18 13.26
CA ASP A 59 -3.78 23.50 12.78
C ASP A 59 -4.58 24.03 11.58
N GLY A 60 -5.54 23.26 11.07
CA GLY A 60 -6.33 23.58 9.88
C GLY A 60 -5.65 23.23 8.55
N ASN A 61 -4.34 22.93 8.59
CA ASN A 61 -3.57 22.41 7.46
C ASN A 61 -3.84 20.91 7.22
N TRP A 62 -3.57 20.46 6.00
CA TRP A 62 -3.76 19.08 5.57
C TRP A 62 -2.44 18.33 5.46
N THR A 63 -2.50 17.07 5.81
CA THR A 63 -1.47 16.08 5.53
C THR A 63 -1.96 15.18 4.41
N LEU A 64 -1.17 15.03 3.36
CA LEU A 64 -1.43 14.15 2.23
C LEU A 64 -0.41 13.02 2.25
N THR A 65 -0.89 11.80 2.06
CA THR A 65 -0.09 10.59 1.91
C THR A 65 -0.41 9.99 0.55
N ALA A 66 0.56 9.96 -0.35
CA ALA A 66 0.46 9.36 -1.67
C ALA A 66 1.24 8.04 -1.69
N ILE A 67 0.57 6.96 -2.07
CA ILE A 67 1.13 5.61 -2.14
C ILE A 67 1.09 5.18 -3.61
N PHE A 68 2.26 5.04 -4.22
CA PHE A 68 2.38 4.59 -5.61
C PHE A 68 2.51 3.06 -5.61
N GLU A 69 1.59 2.38 -6.28
CA GLU A 69 1.54 0.92 -6.35
C GLU A 69 1.78 0.47 -7.80
N ASN A 70 2.58 -0.58 -8.01
CA ASN A 70 2.77 -1.25 -9.31
C ASN A 70 1.98 -2.54 -9.43
#